data_AF-A0A521J6W3-F1
#
_entry.id   AF-A0A521J6W3-F1
#
_cell.length_a   1.000
_cell.length_b   1.000
_cell.length_c   1.000
_cell.angle_alpha   90.00
_cell.angle_beta   90.00
_cell.angle_gamma   90.00
#
_symmetry.space_group_name_H-M   'P 1'
#
loop_
_entity.id
_entity.type
_entity.pdbx_description
1 polymer ?
#
loop_
_entity_poly.entity_id
_entity_poly.type
_entity_poly.pdbx_seq_one_letter_code
_entity_poly.pdbx_strand_id
1 'polypeptide(L)'
;MPRTKKPLTKSQLGKKLDEAWSLAVKIRAGYKCEVCGKMDTLNSHHIVGRRNRMVRWDLRNGVCVCVKHHKFGIESFHEDPLWAKEWLEDKRWEDYAYLYMAKNQIKKWTLEDMEEQLAKLKKIIDNNLCEGYS
;
A
#
# COMPACT_ATOMS: atom_id res chain seq x y z
N MET A 1 4.92 -39.97 -7.14
CA MET A 1 3.86 -39.01 -7.50
C MET A 1 4.29 -37.62 -7.04
N PRO A 2 4.38 -36.61 -7.92
CA PRO A 2 4.64 -35.25 -7.49
C PRO A 2 3.48 -34.77 -6.60
N ARG A 3 3.78 -34.26 -5.40
CA ARG A 3 2.76 -33.71 -4.51
C ARG A 3 2.13 -32.50 -5.19
N THR A 4 0.84 -32.58 -5.51
CA THR A 4 0.06 -31.43 -5.95
C THR A 4 0.14 -30.34 -4.88
N LYS A 5 0.58 -29.13 -5.25
CA LYS A 5 0.66 -27.99 -4.32
C LYS A 5 -0.74 -27.73 -3.77
N LYS A 6 -0.90 -27.80 -2.44
CA LYS A 6 -2.16 -27.42 -1.78
C LYS A 6 -2.48 -25.96 -2.08
N PRO A 7 -3.76 -25.60 -2.25
CA PRO A 7 -4.18 -24.22 -2.41
C PRO A 7 -3.76 -23.39 -1.19
N LEU A 8 -3.40 -22.13 -1.43
CA LEU A 8 -2.96 -21.22 -0.37
C LEU A 8 -4.14 -20.87 0.56
N THR A 9 -3.85 -20.76 1.84
CA THR A 9 -4.82 -20.25 2.82
C THR A 9 -4.98 -18.72 2.69
N LYS A 10 -6.10 -18.18 3.18
CA LYS A 10 -6.34 -16.72 3.23
C LYS A 10 -5.20 -15.96 3.94
N SER A 11 -4.64 -16.54 5.00
CA SER A 11 -3.52 -15.93 5.73
C SER A 11 -2.26 -15.82 4.86
N GLN A 12 -1.91 -16.91 4.16
CA GLN A 12 -0.76 -16.93 3.25
C GLN A 12 -0.94 -15.97 2.07
N LEU A 13 -2.15 -15.89 1.49
CA LEU A 13 -2.46 -14.91 0.46
C LEU A 13 -2.41 -13.48 1.00
N GLY A 14 -2.90 -13.24 2.22
CA GLY A 14 -2.84 -11.93 2.87
C GLY A 14 -1.40 -11.42 3.02
N LYS A 15 -0.45 -12.30 3.40
CA LYS A 15 0.97 -11.96 3.47
C LYS A 15 1.53 -11.58 2.10
N LYS A 16 1.24 -12.36 1.05
CA LYS A 16 1.67 -12.07 -0.32
C LYS A 16 1.09 -10.76 -0.85
N LEU A 17 -0.16 -10.46 -0.50
CA LEU A 17 -0.81 -9.20 -0.83
C LEU A 17 -0.16 -8.01 -0.13
N ASP A 18 0.14 -8.12 1.17
CA ASP A 18 0.84 -7.06 1.91
C ASP A 18 2.23 -6.78 1.30
N GLU A 19 2.97 -7.82 0.92
CA GLU A 19 4.28 -7.71 0.26
C GLU A 19 4.17 -7.04 -1.12
N ALA A 20 3.27 -7.53 -1.97
CA ALA A 20 3.05 -6.98 -3.31
C ALA A 20 2.52 -5.53 -3.25
N TRP A 21 1.59 -5.24 -2.34
CA TRP A 21 1.07 -3.90 -2.12
C TRP A 21 2.18 -2.95 -1.66
N SER A 22 3.01 -3.37 -0.71
CA SER A 22 4.12 -2.57 -0.21
C SER A 22 5.09 -2.20 -1.33
N LEU A 23 5.44 -3.16 -2.19
CA LEU A 23 6.29 -2.94 -3.35
C LEU A 23 5.65 -1.99 -4.36
N ALA A 24 4.37 -2.22 -4.71
CA ALA A 24 3.65 -1.37 -5.66
C ALA A 24 3.50 0.08 -5.18
N VAL A 25 3.33 0.32 -3.87
CA VAL A 25 3.34 1.66 -3.28
C VAL A 25 4.69 2.37 -3.50
N LYS A 26 5.81 1.65 -3.31
CA LYS A 26 7.15 2.19 -3.52
C LYS A 26 7.42 2.50 -4.99
N ILE A 27 7.00 1.59 -5.88
CA ILE A 27 7.10 1.78 -7.33
C ILE A 27 6.32 3.01 -7.78
N ARG A 28 5.05 3.15 -7.36
CA ARG A 28 4.23 4.34 -7.68
C ARG A 28 4.90 5.63 -7.22
N ALA A 29 5.54 5.61 -6.06
CA ALA A 29 6.26 6.76 -5.54
C ALA A 29 7.60 7.02 -6.25
N GLY A 30 8.05 6.15 -7.16
CA GLY A 30 9.36 6.25 -7.81
C GLY A 30 10.53 5.95 -6.88
N TYR A 31 10.34 5.04 -5.91
CA TYR A 31 11.33 4.71 -4.88
C TYR A 31 11.91 5.94 -4.16
N LYS A 32 11.03 6.89 -3.82
CA LYS A 32 11.34 8.04 -2.98
C LYS A 32 10.26 8.27 -1.94
N CYS A 33 10.62 8.96 -0.86
CA CYS A 33 9.69 9.45 0.13
C CYS A 33 8.79 10.51 -0.52
N GLU A 34 7.48 10.32 -0.45
CA GLU A 34 6.50 11.25 -1.05
C GLU A 34 6.52 12.63 -0.36
N VAL A 35 7.04 12.72 0.87
CA VAL A 35 7.12 13.97 1.65
C VAL A 35 8.39 14.77 1.32
N CYS A 36 9.57 14.12 1.32
CA CYS A 36 10.86 14.82 1.23
C CYS A 36 11.78 14.36 0.10
N GLY A 37 11.38 13.38 -0.72
CA GLY A 37 12.16 12.91 -1.86
C GLY A 37 13.35 12.00 -1.53
N LYS A 38 13.66 11.75 -0.26
CA LYS A 38 14.72 10.79 0.14
C LYS A 38 14.49 9.40 -0.45
N MET A 39 15.55 8.72 -0.85
CA MET A 39 15.49 7.39 -1.48
C MET A 39 15.97 6.25 -0.55
N ASP A 40 16.50 6.59 0.62
CA ASP A 40 17.02 5.64 1.59
C ASP A 40 15.94 5.18 2.59
N THR A 41 16.05 3.92 3.05
CA THR A 41 15.20 3.31 4.11
C THR A 41 13.70 3.60 3.98
N LEU A 42 13.16 3.29 2.79
CA LEU A 42 11.75 3.52 2.47
C LEU A 42 10.80 2.46 3.04
N ASN A 43 9.69 2.95 3.58
CA ASN A 43 8.61 2.18 4.16
C ASN A 43 7.28 2.55 3.51
N SER A 44 6.41 1.55 3.36
CA SER A 44 5.04 1.75 2.87
C SER A 44 4.10 1.86 4.07
N HIS A 45 3.64 3.07 4.35
CA HIS A 45 2.70 3.36 5.43
C HIS A 45 1.26 3.20 4.97
N HIS A 46 0.39 2.67 5.84
CA HIS A 46 -1.05 2.60 5.58
C HIS A 46 -1.77 3.80 6.21
N ILE A 47 -2.38 4.66 5.41
CA ILE A 47 -3.15 5.83 5.90
C ILE A 47 -4.31 5.36 6.79
N VAL A 48 -5.13 4.44 6.28
CA VAL A 48 -6.14 3.72 7.04
C VAL A 48 -5.56 2.37 7.44
N GLY A 49 -5.50 2.12 8.75
CA GLY A 49 -4.83 0.95 9.30
C GLY A 49 -5.28 -0.40 8.73
N ARG A 50 -4.36 -1.37 8.69
CA ARG A 50 -4.50 -2.72 8.10
C ARG A 50 -5.72 -3.55 8.55
N ARG A 51 -6.36 -3.17 9.67
CA ARG A 51 -7.61 -3.80 10.13
C ARG A 51 -8.77 -3.51 9.19
N ASN A 52 -8.74 -2.36 8.51
CA ASN A 52 -9.73 -2.01 7.51
C ASN A 52 -9.46 -2.77 6.20
N ARG A 53 -10.12 -3.91 6.07
CA ARG A 53 -9.97 -4.78 4.90
C ARG A 53 -10.54 -4.21 3.61
N MET A 54 -11.38 -3.18 3.66
CA MET A 54 -11.92 -2.56 2.45
C MET A 54 -10.80 -1.89 1.65
N VAL A 55 -9.95 -1.13 2.33
CA VAL A 55 -8.91 -0.30 1.70
C VAL A 55 -7.48 -0.81 1.92
N ARG A 56 -7.28 -1.88 2.70
CA ARG A 56 -5.94 -2.41 3.06
C ARG A 56 -4.98 -2.52 1.89
N TRP A 57 -5.41 -3.12 0.78
CA TRP A 57 -4.57 -3.37 -0.40
C TRP A 57 -4.86 -2.40 -1.55
N ASP A 58 -5.57 -1.31 -1.28
CA ASP A 58 -5.72 -0.21 -2.24
C ASP A 58 -4.44 0.61 -2.26
N LEU A 59 -3.89 0.90 -3.44
CA LEU A 59 -2.66 1.70 -3.54
C LEU A 59 -2.87 3.10 -2.97
N ARG A 60 -4.07 3.67 -3.09
CA ARG A 60 -4.39 5.01 -2.56
C ARG A 60 -4.20 5.05 -1.04
N ASN A 61 -4.45 3.93 -0.36
CA ASN A 61 -4.24 3.78 1.08
C ASN A 61 -2.76 3.72 1.50
N GLY A 62 -1.83 3.63 0.55
CA GLY A 62 -0.40 3.57 0.80
C GLY A 62 0.29 4.91 0.60
N VAL A 63 1.27 5.23 1.45
CA VAL A 63 2.22 6.33 1.25
C VAL A 63 3.63 5.78 1.43
N CYS A 64 4.52 6.04 0.47
CA CYS A 64 5.94 5.72 0.56
C CYS A 64 6.67 6.82 1.36
N VAL A 65 7.26 6.46 2.49
CA VAL A 65 7.94 7.42 3.38
C VAL A 65 9.27 6.88 3.90
N CYS A 66 10.23 7.78 4.12
CA CYS A 66 11.47 7.43 4.83
C CYS A 66 11.18 7.20 6.32
N VAL A 67 12.14 6.63 7.04
CA VAL A 67 12.01 6.30 8.47
C VAL A 67 11.60 7.50 9.35
N LYS A 68 12.07 8.71 9.01
CA LYS A 68 11.70 9.97 9.70
C LYS A 68 10.20 10.25 9.56
N HIS A 69 9.69 10.41 8.33
CA HIS A 69 8.26 10.70 8.10
C HIS A 69 7.37 9.48 8.36
N HIS A 70 7.94 8.28 8.47
CA HIS A 70 7.18 7.11 8.88
C HIS A 70 6.86 7.13 10.37
N LYS A 71 7.86 7.31 11.25
CA LYS A 71 7.69 7.15 12.70
C LYS A 71 8.57 8.06 13.58
N PHE A 72 9.79 8.38 13.18
CA PHE A 72 10.76 8.98 14.12
C PHE A 72 10.86 10.51 14.05
N GLY A 73 10.13 11.15 13.14
CA GLY A 73 10.03 12.60 13.05
C GLY A 73 8.83 13.16 13.82
N ILE A 74 8.86 14.48 14.06
CA ILE A 74 7.72 15.24 14.61
C ILE A 74 6.56 15.16 13.61
N GLU A 75 6.82 15.58 12.38
CA GLU A 75 5.94 15.41 11.22
C GLU A 75 6.05 13.95 10.72
N SER A 76 5.28 13.04 11.32
CA SER A 76 5.28 11.63 10.91
C SER A 76 3.89 11.02 10.89
N PHE A 77 3.68 10.10 9.96
CA PHE A 77 2.39 9.44 9.78
C PHE A 77 1.96 8.58 10.97
N HIS A 78 2.91 8.02 11.74
CA HIS A 78 2.58 7.24 12.93
C HIS A 78 2.31 8.08 14.17
N GLU A 79 3.08 9.14 14.39
CA GLU A 79 3.08 9.87 15.67
C GLU A 79 2.26 11.16 15.61
N ASP A 80 2.11 11.78 14.44
CA ASP A 80 1.31 13.01 14.24
C ASP A 80 0.18 12.81 13.20
N PRO A 81 -0.97 12.27 13.63
CA PRO A 81 -2.11 12.03 12.75
C PRO A 81 -2.78 13.32 12.26
N LEU A 82 -2.62 14.45 12.96
CA LEU A 82 -3.20 15.74 12.53
C LEU A 82 -2.40 16.29 11.35
N TRP A 83 -1.08 16.34 11.48
CA TRP A 83 -0.20 16.70 10.37
C TRP A 83 -0.39 15.75 9.18
N ALA A 84 -0.47 14.43 9.43
CA ALA A 84 -0.68 13.46 8.36
C ALA A 84 -1.99 13.70 7.58
N LYS A 85 -3.06 14.10 8.28
CA LYS A 85 -4.33 14.50 7.65
C LYS A 85 -4.15 15.76 6.80
N GLU A 86 -3.54 16.81 7.35
CA GLU A 86 -3.30 18.06 6.64
C GLU A 86 -2.45 17.85 5.38
N TRP A 87 -1.38 17.05 5.49
CA TRP A 87 -0.54 16.68 4.36
C TRP A 87 -1.32 15.93 3.27
N LEU A 88 -2.23 15.02 3.64
CA LEU A 88 -3.07 14.31 2.68
C LEU A 88 -4.07 15.24 1.99
N GLU A 89 -4.67 16.17 2.72
CA GLU A 89 -5.60 17.16 2.16
C GLU A 89 -4.90 18.10 1.18
N ASP A 90 -3.65 18.49 1.46
CA ASP A 90 -2.86 19.37 0.59
C ASP A 90 -2.25 18.63 -0.61
N LYS A 91 -1.63 17.47 -0.39
CA LYS A 91 -0.82 16.78 -1.43
C LYS A 91 -1.54 15.66 -2.16
N ARG A 92 -2.56 15.04 -1.56
CA ARG A 92 -3.23 13.83 -2.08
C ARG A 92 -4.74 13.86 -1.82
N TRP A 93 -5.37 15.01 -2.09
CA TRP A 93 -6.77 15.25 -1.75
C TRP A 93 -7.73 14.20 -2.33
N GLU A 94 -7.49 13.73 -3.56
CA GLU A 94 -8.32 12.72 -4.23
C GLU A 94 -8.28 11.38 -3.48
N ASP A 95 -7.09 10.99 -3.03
CA ASP A 95 -6.92 9.77 -2.25
C ASP A 95 -7.55 9.92 -0.87
N TYR A 96 -7.38 11.08 -0.23
CA TYR A 96 -8.04 11.38 1.05
C TYR A 96 -9.57 11.26 0.93
N ALA A 97 -10.16 11.94 -0.06
CA ALA A 97 -11.60 11.93 -0.31
C ALA A 97 -12.12 10.50 -0.56
N TYR A 98 -11.44 9.75 -1.43
CA TYR A 98 -11.80 8.36 -1.70
C TYR A 98 -11.72 7.48 -0.45
N LEU A 99 -10.61 7.54 0.30
CA LEU A 99 -10.43 6.73 1.50
C LEU A 99 -11.46 7.09 2.58
N TYR A 100 -11.80 8.37 2.72
CA TYR A 100 -12.80 8.82 3.67
C TYR A 100 -14.19 8.22 3.36
N MET A 101 -14.56 8.17 2.08
CA MET A 101 -15.81 7.56 1.62
C MET A 101 -15.79 6.02 1.70
N ALA A 102 -14.67 5.40 1.32
CA ALA A 102 -14.57 3.95 1.20
C ALA A 102 -14.35 3.23 2.54
N LYS A 103 -13.69 3.85 3.53
CA LYS A 103 -13.27 3.18 4.78
C LYS A 103 -14.44 2.61 5.60
N ASN A 104 -15.65 3.14 5.47
CA ASN A 104 -16.82 2.66 6.20
C ASN A 104 -17.62 1.58 5.43
N GLN A 105 -17.20 1.24 4.21
CA GLN A 105 -17.82 0.17 3.43
C GLN A 105 -17.31 -1.20 3.88
N ILE A 106 -18.12 -2.23 3.67
CA ILE A 106 -17.80 -3.61 4.06
C ILE A 106 -17.53 -4.44 2.82
N LYS A 107 -16.31 -5.00 2.72
CA LYS A 107 -15.96 -6.03 1.72
C LYS A 107 -15.60 -7.34 2.40
N LYS A 108 -16.36 -8.40 2.07
CA LYS A 108 -16.04 -9.77 2.46
C LYS A 108 -15.14 -10.38 1.40
N TRP A 109 -13.83 -10.49 1.65
CA TRP A 109 -12.96 -11.10 0.65
C TRP A 109 -13.04 -12.63 0.67
N THR A 110 -13.34 -13.17 -0.50
CA THR A 110 -13.16 -14.57 -0.86
C THR A 110 -11.68 -14.87 -1.15
N LEU A 111 -11.36 -16.13 -1.48
CA LEU A 111 -10.01 -16.48 -1.93
C LEU A 111 -9.76 -15.92 -3.34
N GLU A 112 -10.76 -16.03 -4.21
CA GLU A 112 -10.74 -15.50 -5.58
C GLU A 112 -10.46 -13.99 -5.61
N ASP A 113 -11.20 -13.19 -4.82
CA ASP A 113 -10.95 -11.75 -4.69
C ASP A 113 -9.48 -11.42 -4.33
N MET A 114 -8.89 -12.24 -3.46
CA MET A 114 -7.52 -12.04 -2.98
C MET A 114 -6.50 -12.41 -4.06
N GLU A 115 -6.78 -13.44 -4.85
CA GLU A 115 -5.95 -13.85 -5.98
C GLU A 115 -6.01 -12.83 -7.12
N GLU A 116 -7.20 -12.33 -7.45
CA GLU A 116 -7.39 -11.26 -8.42
C GLU A 116 -6.65 -9.98 -8.03
N GLN A 117 -6.80 -9.55 -6.77
CA GLN A 117 -6.09 -8.36 -6.28
C GLN A 117 -4.58 -8.55 -6.31
N LEU A 118 -4.09 -9.77 -6.01
CA LEU A 118 -2.66 -10.08 -6.09
C LEU A 118 -2.16 -10.04 -7.53
N ALA A 119 -2.93 -10.59 -8.48
CA ALA A 119 -2.62 -10.53 -9.89
C ALA A 119 -2.59 -9.08 -10.41
N LYS A 120 -3.55 -8.25 -9.99
CA LYS A 120 -3.59 -6.82 -10.29
C LYS A 120 -2.34 -6.10 -9.80
N LEU A 121 -1.94 -6.31 -8.55
CA LEU A 121 -0.73 -5.70 -7.98
C LEU A 121 0.54 -6.15 -8.71
N LYS A 122 0.64 -7.44 -9.06
CA LYS A 122 1.76 -7.96 -9.83
C LYS A 122 1.86 -7.33 -11.21
N LYS A 123 0.74 -7.20 -11.93
CA LYS A 123 0.73 -6.52 -13.23
C LYS A 123 1.24 -5.08 -13.14
N ILE A 124 0.89 -4.36 -12.07
CA ILE A 124 1.42 -3.00 -11.82
C ILE A 124 2.94 -3.04 -11.62
N ILE A 125 3.43 -3.98 -10.82
CA ILE A 125 4.87 -4.17 -10.57
C ILE A 125 5.60 -4.48 -11.89
N ASP A 126 5.11 -5.46 -12.66
CA ASP A 126 5.75 -5.93 -13.88
C ASP A 126 5.80 -4.82 -14.97
N ASN A 127 4.69 -4.09 -15.16
CA ASN A 127 4.65 -2.99 -16.14
C ASN A 127 5.68 -1.90 -15.85
N ASN A 128 5.88 -1.55 -14.58
CA ASN A 128 6.85 -0.51 -14.19
C ASN A 128 8.30 -1.00 -14.22
N LEU A 129 8.54 -2.31 -14.17
CA LEU A 129 9.87 -2.88 -14.35
C LEU A 129 10.29 -2.89 -15.83
N CYS A 130 9.34 -3.00 -16.76
CA CYS A 130 9.62 -2.97 -18.19
C CYS A 130 9.96 -1.56 -18.72
N GLU A 131 9.35 -0.51 -18.16
CA GLU A 131 9.60 0.89 -18.59
C GLU A 131 10.94 1.46 -18.06
N GLY A 132 11.61 0.77 -17.14
CA GLY A 132 12.93 1.17 -16.60
C GLY A 132 14.13 0.66 -17.40
N TYR A 133 13.92 -0.02 -18.53
CA TYR A 133 14.97 -0.58 -19.40
C TYR A 133 14.98 0.01 -20.83
N SER A 134 14.27 1.13 -21.06
CA SER A 134 14.27 1.86 -22.33
C SER A 134 15.06 3.16 -22.25
#